data_AF-A0A6B0SJ76-F1
#
_entry.id   AF-A0A6B0SJ76-F1
#
_cell.length_a   1.000
_cell.length_b   1.000
_cell.length_c   1.000
_cell.angle_alpha   90.00
_cell.angle_beta   90.00
_cell.angle_gamma   90.00
#
_symmetry.space_group_name_H-M   'P 1'
#
loop_
_entity.id
_entity.type
_entity.pdbx_description
1 polymer ?
#
loop_
_entity_poly.entity_id
_entity_poly.type
_entity_poly.pdbx_seq_one_letter_code
_entity_poly.pdbx_strand_id
1 'polypeptide(L)'
;MKEYKMRRGEYLEERMPDLEAEIEDYFGAITATEEYKGSDLYVVEDPDNPVFDRITVGAVEYSGKKDKLAVDFEERPAEEVIADGDAEAAADAVDAKNDFLLEATGRDAKARRDSMKRSVEDDAEKPDNV
;
A
#
# COMPACT_ATOMS: atom_id res chain seq x y z
N MET A 1 -1.28 -8.60 2.68
CA MET A 1 -1.75 -7.24 3.04
C MET A 1 -0.94 -6.57 4.16
N LYS A 2 -0.43 -5.37 3.89
CA LYS A 2 0.27 -4.47 4.81
C LYS A 2 -0.57 -3.22 5.06
N GLU A 3 -0.58 -2.73 6.30
CA GLU A 3 -1.30 -1.49 6.65
C GLU A 3 -0.34 -0.38 7.07
N TYR A 4 -0.44 0.77 6.43
CA TYR A 4 0.38 1.94 6.70
C TYR A 4 -0.41 3.03 7.43
N LYS A 5 0.23 3.59 8.46
CA LYS A 5 -0.29 4.75 9.21
C LYS A 5 0.15 6.03 8.53
N MET A 6 -0.78 6.98 8.37
CA MET A 6 -0.43 8.33 7.95
C MET A 6 0.50 9.03 8.94
N ARG A 7 1.15 10.08 8.47
CA ARG A 7 1.95 10.99 9.29
C ARG A 7 1.05 11.71 10.31
N ARG A 8 1.64 12.10 11.44
CA ARG A 8 0.91 12.68 12.57
C ARG A 8 0.24 13.97 12.13
N GLY A 9 -1.08 14.07 12.33
CA GLY A 9 -1.88 15.24 11.96
C GLY A 9 -2.58 15.09 10.62
N GLU A 10 -2.10 14.21 9.74
CA GLU A 10 -2.59 14.08 8.36
C GLU A 10 -3.60 12.93 8.24
N TYR A 11 -4.55 13.05 7.31
CA TYR A 11 -5.58 12.06 7.00
C TYR A 11 -5.48 11.62 5.53
N LEU A 12 -5.92 10.40 5.22
CA LEU A 12 -5.80 9.84 3.88
C LEU A 12 -6.67 10.63 2.89
N GLU A 13 -7.91 10.93 3.26
CA GLU A 13 -8.86 11.74 2.48
C GLU A 13 -8.34 13.14 2.13
N GLU A 14 -7.45 13.73 2.94
CA GLU A 14 -6.87 15.05 2.65
C GLU A 14 -5.68 14.96 1.70
N ARG A 15 -4.95 13.83 1.72
CA ARG A 15 -3.75 13.62 0.92
C ARG A 15 -4.07 13.04 -0.45
N MET A 16 -5.02 12.12 -0.49
CA MET A 16 -5.56 11.50 -1.69
C MET A 16 -7.09 11.63 -1.64
N PRO A 17 -7.62 12.81 -2.02
CA PRO A 17 -9.07 13.05 -1.99
C PRO A 17 -9.83 12.15 -2.96
N ASP A 18 -9.16 11.69 -4.01
CA ASP A 18 -9.66 10.70 -4.96
C ASP A 18 -8.70 9.52 -5.01
N LEU A 19 -8.77 8.65 -4.01
CA LEU A 19 -7.88 7.48 -3.93
C LEU A 19 -8.03 6.56 -5.15
N GLU A 20 -9.24 6.44 -5.70
CA GLU A 20 -9.52 5.63 -6.88
C GLU A 20 -8.72 6.13 -8.09
N ALA A 21 -8.82 7.43 -8.38
CA ALA A 21 -8.07 8.05 -9.49
C ALA A 21 -6.55 7.94 -9.31
N GLU A 22 -6.04 8.11 -8.08
CA GLU A 22 -4.61 7.96 -7.80
C GLU A 22 -4.13 6.51 -8.02
N ILE A 23 -4.95 5.51 -7.67
CA ILE A 23 -4.61 4.10 -7.94
C ILE A 23 -4.54 3.87 -9.45
N GLU A 24 -5.52 4.37 -10.21
CA GLU A 24 -5.54 4.22 -11.66
C GLU A 24 -4.37 4.92 -12.35
N ASP A 25 -3.95 6.09 -11.87
CA ASP A 25 -2.81 6.83 -12.42
C ASP A 25 -1.47 6.11 -12.18
N TYR A 26 -1.28 5.55 -10.98
CA TYR A 26 -0.02 4.89 -10.62
C TYR A 26 0.10 3.46 -11.15
N PHE A 27 -1.01 2.72 -11.20
CA PHE A 27 -0.97 1.28 -11.36
C PHE A 27 -1.82 0.74 -12.51
N GLY A 28 -2.71 1.53 -13.08
CA GLY A 28 -3.63 1.10 -14.13
C GLY A 28 -5.04 0.80 -13.63
N ALA A 29 -5.91 0.43 -14.56
CA ALA A 29 -7.35 0.38 -14.35
C ALA A 29 -7.79 -0.56 -13.21
N ILE A 30 -8.70 -0.08 -12.36
CA ILE A 30 -9.29 -0.91 -11.33
C ILE A 30 -10.31 -1.87 -11.97
N THR A 31 -10.17 -3.16 -11.70
CA THR A 31 -11.02 -4.20 -12.30
C THR A 31 -12.01 -4.81 -11.32
N ALA A 32 -11.71 -4.75 -10.02
CA ALA A 32 -12.55 -5.33 -8.97
C ALA A 32 -12.41 -4.60 -7.63
N THR A 33 -13.24 -5.03 -6.68
CA THR A 33 -13.12 -4.66 -5.26
C THR A 33 -13.12 -5.91 -4.39
N GLU A 34 -12.43 -5.84 -3.24
CA GLU A 34 -12.34 -6.92 -2.26
C GLU A 34 -12.58 -6.37 -0.85
N GLU A 35 -13.41 -7.04 -0.06
CA GLU A 35 -13.68 -6.63 1.32
C GLU A 35 -12.50 -7.00 2.23
N TYR A 36 -11.99 -6.02 2.99
CA TYR A 36 -11.00 -6.23 4.03
C TYR A 36 -11.35 -5.44 5.29
N LYS A 37 -11.56 -6.16 6.40
CA LYS A 37 -11.91 -5.59 7.71
C LYS A 37 -13.15 -4.68 7.70
N GLY A 38 -14.10 -4.95 6.81
CA GLY A 38 -15.32 -4.16 6.65
C GLY A 38 -15.15 -2.89 5.83
N SER A 39 -14.01 -2.73 5.14
CA SER A 39 -13.78 -1.70 4.14
C SER A 39 -13.56 -2.34 2.77
N ASP A 40 -13.99 -1.66 1.71
CA ASP A 40 -13.76 -2.10 0.32
C ASP A 40 -12.39 -1.63 -0.16
N LEU A 41 -11.58 -2.55 -0.67
CA LEU A 41 -10.29 -2.27 -1.31
C LEU A 41 -10.42 -2.43 -2.82
N TYR A 42 -9.79 -1.55 -3.57
CA TYR A 42 -9.71 -1.63 -5.02
C TYR A 42 -8.66 -2.65 -5.44
N VAL A 43 -8.94 -3.35 -6.53
CA VAL A 43 -8.06 -4.37 -7.10
C VAL A 43 -7.74 -4.01 -8.55
N VAL A 44 -6.45 -4.01 -8.86
CA VAL A 44 -5.89 -3.92 -10.21
C VAL A 44 -5.35 -5.30 -10.54
N GLU A 45 -6.08 -6.07 -11.35
CA GLU A 45 -5.69 -7.44 -11.76
C GLU A 45 -4.67 -7.46 -12.91
N ASP A 46 -4.57 -6.38 -13.70
CA ASP A 46 -3.61 -6.25 -14.81
C ASP A 46 -2.92 -4.87 -14.70
N PRO A 47 -1.91 -4.73 -13.81
CA PRO A 47 -1.24 -3.45 -13.62
C PRO A 47 -0.38 -3.05 -14.82
N ASP A 48 -0.27 -1.75 -15.08
CA ASP A 48 0.49 -1.21 -16.22
C ASP A 48 1.98 -1.58 -16.18
N ASN A 49 2.55 -1.73 -14.99
CA ASN A 49 3.92 -2.19 -14.83
C ASN A 49 3.97 -3.72 -14.73
N PRO A 50 4.69 -4.40 -15.65
CA PRO A 50 4.67 -5.85 -15.75
C PRO A 50 5.36 -6.57 -14.59
N VAL A 51 5.97 -5.86 -13.64
CA VAL A 51 6.54 -6.46 -12.42
C VAL A 51 5.44 -6.88 -11.45
N PHE A 52 4.27 -6.25 -11.50
CA PHE A 52 3.14 -6.58 -10.65
C PHE A 52 2.24 -7.59 -11.32
N ASP A 53 1.89 -8.64 -10.57
CA ASP A 53 0.85 -9.60 -10.97
C ASP A 53 -0.54 -9.13 -10.55
N ARG A 54 -0.63 -8.44 -9.40
CA ARG A 54 -1.88 -7.89 -8.86
C ARG A 54 -1.59 -6.86 -7.78
N ILE A 55 -2.40 -5.82 -7.73
CA ILE A 55 -2.35 -4.80 -6.67
C ILE A 55 -3.71 -4.72 -6.00
N THR A 56 -3.73 -4.79 -4.68
CA THR A 56 -4.93 -4.55 -3.87
C THR A 56 -4.67 -3.41 -2.91
N VAL A 57 -5.51 -2.38 -2.91
CA VAL A 57 -5.27 -1.15 -2.16
C VAL A 57 -6.56 -0.43 -1.78
N GLY A 58 -6.60 0.12 -0.58
CA GLY A 58 -7.72 0.95 -0.16
C GLY A 58 -7.59 1.51 1.24
N ALA A 59 -8.53 2.38 1.59
CA ALA A 59 -8.67 2.93 2.92
C ALA A 59 -9.34 1.90 3.85
N VAL A 60 -8.74 1.64 5.00
CA VAL A 60 -9.34 0.81 6.04
C VAL A 60 -9.75 1.70 7.20
N GLU A 61 -11.05 1.75 7.43
CA GLU A 61 -11.66 2.56 8.47
C GLU A 61 -11.57 1.89 9.83
N TYR A 62 -11.30 2.68 10.86
CA TYR A 62 -11.25 2.20 12.23
C TYR A 62 -12.02 3.14 13.14
N SER A 63 -13.06 2.63 13.81
CA SER A 63 -13.84 3.42 14.77
C SER A 63 -12.96 4.07 15.83
N GLY A 64 -13.01 5.41 15.91
CA GLY A 64 -12.27 6.22 16.88
C GLY A 64 -10.78 6.34 16.62
N LYS A 65 -10.30 5.91 15.45
CA LYS A 65 -8.90 6.06 15.00
C LYS A 65 -8.91 6.67 13.60
N LYS A 66 -7.74 7.17 13.18
CA LYS A 66 -7.55 7.51 11.77
C LYS A 66 -7.57 6.25 10.93
N ASP A 67 -7.99 6.40 9.70
CA ASP A 67 -7.93 5.35 8.70
C ASP A 67 -6.48 4.91 8.47
N LYS A 68 -6.31 3.80 7.79
CA LYS A 68 -5.01 3.36 7.32
C LYS A 68 -5.10 3.01 5.85
N LEU A 69 -3.98 3.13 5.16
CA LEU A 69 -3.86 2.59 3.82
C LEU A 69 -3.49 1.11 3.92
N ALA A 70 -4.38 0.23 3.48
CA ALA A 70 -4.05 -1.18 3.25
C ALA A 70 -3.55 -1.35 1.83
N VAL A 71 -2.48 -2.12 1.66
CA VAL A 71 -1.92 -2.46 0.35
C VAL A 71 -1.43 -3.90 0.33
N ASP A 72 -1.53 -4.53 -0.83
CA ASP A 72 -0.84 -5.75 -1.18
C ASP A 72 -0.33 -5.60 -2.62
N PHE A 73 0.98 -5.76 -2.78
CA PHE A 73 1.64 -5.75 -4.08
C PHE A 73 2.12 -7.17 -4.34
N GLU A 74 1.44 -7.89 -5.21
CA GLU A 74 1.87 -9.19 -5.70
C GLU A 74 2.81 -8.94 -6.87
N GLU A 75 4.06 -9.38 -6.73
CA GLU A 75 5.14 -9.11 -7.67
C GLU A 75 5.67 -10.42 -8.25
N ARG A 76 5.99 -10.40 -9.54
CA ARG A 76 6.70 -11.48 -10.19
C ARG A 76 8.01 -11.78 -9.46
N PRO A 77 8.45 -13.05 -9.43
CA PRO A 77 9.69 -13.40 -8.79
C PRO A 77 10.87 -12.72 -9.49
N ALA A 78 11.83 -12.22 -8.71
CA ALA A 78 12.95 -11.44 -9.23
C ALA A 78 13.77 -12.19 -10.30
N GLU A 79 13.82 -13.52 -10.25
CA GLU A 79 14.50 -14.33 -11.25
C GLU A 79 13.85 -14.25 -12.64
N GLU A 80 12.52 -14.20 -12.72
CA GLU A 80 11.78 -14.06 -13.97
C GLU A 80 11.92 -12.64 -14.52
N VAL A 81 11.78 -11.62 -13.65
CA VAL A 81 12.00 -10.21 -14.02
C VAL A 81 13.40 -10.00 -14.60
N ILE A 82 14.43 -10.62 -14.02
CA ILE A 82 15.79 -10.56 -14.55
C ILE A 82 15.92 -11.33 -15.86
N ALA A 83 15.31 -12.52 -15.98
CA ALA A 83 15.38 -13.35 -17.18
C ALA A 83 14.72 -12.68 -18.39
N ASP A 84 13.60 -11.99 -18.19
CA ASP A 84 12.87 -11.25 -19.23
C ASP A 84 13.55 -9.93 -19.59
N GLY A 85 14.51 -9.47 -18.79
CA GLY A 85 15.24 -8.22 -19.03
C GLY A 85 14.51 -6.97 -18.54
N ASP A 86 13.54 -7.12 -17.66
CA ASP A 86 12.65 -6.08 -17.14
C ASP A 86 13.30 -5.24 -16.02
N ALA A 87 14.61 -5.00 -16.09
CA ALA A 87 15.34 -4.28 -15.04
C ALA A 87 14.89 -2.81 -14.91
N GLU A 88 14.49 -2.18 -16.01
CA GLU A 88 13.95 -0.81 -16.02
C GLU A 88 12.55 -0.79 -15.39
N ALA A 89 11.67 -1.70 -15.81
CA ALA A 89 10.34 -1.85 -15.20
C ALA A 89 10.42 -2.16 -13.70
N ALA A 90 11.42 -2.93 -13.25
CA ALA A 90 11.69 -3.18 -11.84
C ALA A 90 12.07 -1.92 -11.06
N ALA A 91 12.85 -1.02 -11.67
CA ALA A 91 13.16 0.27 -11.06
C ALA A 91 11.90 1.13 -10.97
N ASP A 92 11.14 1.24 -12.06
CA ASP A 92 9.89 2.00 -12.11
C ASP A 92 8.86 1.47 -11.10
N ALA A 93 8.77 0.15 -10.92
CA ALA A 93 7.88 -0.47 -9.94
C ALA A 93 8.23 -0.07 -8.50
N VAL A 94 9.51 -0.02 -8.18
CA VAL A 94 10.00 0.42 -6.86
C VAL A 94 9.71 1.89 -6.64
N ASP A 95 9.91 2.72 -7.66
CA ASP A 95 9.65 4.17 -7.58
C ASP A 95 8.15 4.45 -7.43
N ALA A 96 7.30 3.87 -8.29
CA ALA A 96 5.84 3.98 -8.20
C ALA A 96 5.30 3.57 -6.81
N LYS A 97 5.78 2.44 -6.26
CA LYS A 97 5.41 2.02 -4.90
C LYS A 97 5.83 3.02 -3.84
N ASN A 98 7.02 3.59 -3.96
CA ASN A 98 7.54 4.49 -2.94
C ASN A 98 6.87 5.85 -2.99
N ASP A 99 6.60 6.36 -4.18
CA ASP A 99 5.94 7.64 -4.42
C ASP A 99 4.48 7.57 -4.01
N PHE A 100 3.72 6.56 -4.47
CA PHE A 100 2.34 6.34 -4.03
C PHE A 100 2.22 6.25 -2.51
N LEU A 101 3.08 5.43 -1.86
CA LEU A 101 3.05 5.28 -0.42
C LEU A 101 3.51 6.54 0.32
N LEU A 102 4.44 7.32 -0.24
CA LEU A 102 4.84 8.61 0.33
C LEU A 102 3.69 9.62 0.23
N GLU A 103 3.04 9.70 -0.92
CA GLU A 103 1.94 10.60 -1.19
C GLU A 103 0.74 10.28 -0.31
N ALA A 104 0.36 9.01 -0.19
CA ALA A 104 -0.75 8.57 0.65
C ALA A 104 -0.47 8.77 2.14
N THR A 105 0.73 8.39 2.59
CA THR A 105 1.02 8.30 4.03
C THR A 105 1.73 9.51 4.60
N GLY A 106 2.31 10.37 3.75
CA GLY A 106 3.22 11.44 4.15
C GLY A 106 4.52 10.92 4.77
N ARG A 107 4.89 9.65 4.52
CA ARG A 107 6.07 8.99 5.10
C ARG A 107 6.94 8.35 4.04
N ASP A 108 8.23 8.67 4.09
CA ASP A 108 9.24 7.97 3.30
C ASP A 108 9.37 6.49 3.74
N ALA A 109 10.06 5.69 2.93
CA ALA A 109 10.22 4.25 3.15
C ALA A 109 10.80 3.92 4.54
N LYS A 110 11.78 4.71 5.02
CA LYS A 110 12.38 4.51 6.34
C LYS A 110 11.37 4.83 7.44
N ALA A 111 10.68 5.95 7.34
CA ALA A 111 9.64 6.34 8.30
C ALA A 111 8.47 5.34 8.35
N ARG A 112 8.08 4.76 7.21
CA ARG A 112 7.07 3.68 7.12
C ARG A 112 7.54 2.43 7.86
N ARG A 113 8.76 1.97 7.60
CA ARG A 113 9.35 0.80 8.28
C ARG A 113 9.47 1.01 9.79
N ASP A 114 9.96 2.17 10.22
CA ASP A 114 10.13 2.48 11.65
C ASP A 114 8.77 2.62 12.37
N SER A 115 7.71 3.01 11.66
CA SER A 115 6.33 3.05 12.17
C SER A 115 5.73 1.65 12.30
N MET A 116 5.97 0.77 11.32
CA MET A 116 5.53 -0.63 11.37
C MET A 116 6.21 -1.37 12.51
N LYS A 117 7.54 -1.24 12.63
CA LYS A 117 8.31 -1.86 13.72
C LYS A 117 7.76 -1.49 15.10
N ARG A 118 7.55 -0.20 15.35
CA ARG A 118 6.96 0.28 16.61
C ARG A 118 5.56 -0.27 16.88
N SER A 119 4.78 -0.54 15.83
CA SER A 119 3.44 -1.12 15.99
C SER A 119 3.51 -2.59 16.40
N VAL A 120 4.50 -3.34 15.90
CA VAL A 120 4.78 -4.72 16.33
C VAL A 120 5.30 -4.76 17.76
N GLU A 121 6.19 -3.84 18.13
CA GLU A 121 6.71 -3.73 19.50
C GLU A 121 5.59 -3.39 20.51
N ASP A 122 4.70 -2.44 20.19
CA ASP A 122 3.54 -2.09 21.05
C ASP A 122 2.52 -3.22 21.20
N ASP A 123 2.42 -4.12 20.21
CA ASP A 123 1.56 -5.30 20.27
C ASP A 123 2.20 -6.41 21.12
N ALA A 124 3.51 -6.60 21.01
CA ALA A 124 4.27 -7.59 21.79
C ALA A 124 4.45 -7.21 23.27
N GLU A 125 4.42 -5.91 23.60
CA GLU A 125 4.58 -5.40 24.97
C GLU A 125 3.25 -5.28 25.73
N LYS A 126 2.10 -5.52 25.07
CA LYS A 126 0.82 -5.70 25.76
C LYS A 126 0.78 -7.10 26.35
N PRO A 127 0.78 -7.27 27.69
CA PRO A 127 0.50 -8.58 28.25
C PRO A 127 -0.93 -8.96 27.84
N ASP A 128 -1.11 -10.15 27.28
CA ASP A 128 -2.42 -10.82 27.16
C ASP A 128 -3.05 -10.91 28.55
N ASN A 129 -3.83 -9.90 28.92
CA ASN A 129 -4.68 -9.89 30.10
C ASN A 129 -6.05 -9.40 29.63
N VAL A 130 -6.93 -10.33 29.27
CA VAL A 130 -8.04 -10.85 30.11
C VAL A 130 -8.53 -12.16 29.50
#